data_AF-A0A1H9LZW6-F1
#
_entry.id   AF-A0A1H9LZW6-F1
#
_cell.length_a   1.000
_cell.length_b   1.000
_cell.length_c   1.000
_cell.angle_alpha   90.00
_cell.angle_beta   90.00
_cell.angle_gamma   90.00
#
_symmetry.space_group_name_H-M   'P 1'
#
loop_
_entity.id
_entity.type
_entity.pdbx_description
1 polymer ?
#
loop_
_entity_poly.entity_id
_entity_poly.type
_entity_poly.pdbx_seq_one_letter_code
_entity_poly.pdbx_strand_id
1 'polypeptide(L)'
;MLVRKGFTLDIRRPRFGDPLPDTMAGYSGAVIFGGPMSANDNDDFVRREIEWIGVCLREGAPFLGICLGAQMLVKHLGGDVCTHCDGAVEIGFYKLEPTESGRQFIDWPRMVYQWHREGFDMPTGCDLLARGEFFENQAFRTQDTAFGLQFHSELTYAMACRWTTHGASRMSLPQARPRSDHLGGWFRYDPVVREWLWGFLDLWLAQDRRALAGNIRAA
;
A
#
# COMPACT_ATOMS: atom_id res chain seq x y z
N MET A 1 3.92 13.75 3.34
CA MET A 1 4.89 14.07 2.26
C MET A 1 4.22 14.81 1.12
N LEU A 2 3.07 14.35 0.63
CA LEU A 2 2.30 15.02 -0.43
C LEU A 2 2.06 16.53 -0.20
N VAL A 3 1.70 16.95 1.02
CA VAL A 3 1.59 18.39 1.37
C VAL A 3 2.90 19.15 1.14
N ARG A 4 4.05 18.55 1.49
CA ARG A 4 5.37 19.15 1.23
C ARG A 4 5.73 19.19 -0.25
N LYS A 5 5.09 18.35 -1.07
CA LYS A 5 5.20 18.37 -2.53
C LYS A 5 4.16 19.31 -3.18
N GLY A 6 3.37 20.04 -2.40
CA GLY A 6 2.41 21.05 -2.90
C GLY A 6 0.99 20.53 -3.14
N PHE A 7 0.68 19.28 -2.78
CA PHE A 7 -0.66 18.73 -2.93
C PHE A 7 -1.57 19.08 -1.75
N THR A 8 -2.83 19.34 -2.03
CA THR A 8 -3.88 19.43 -1.01
C THR A 8 -4.43 18.03 -0.73
N LEU A 9 -4.71 17.72 0.53
CA LEU A 9 -5.27 16.44 0.93
C LEU A 9 -6.78 16.57 1.13
N ASP A 10 -7.54 15.77 0.40
CA ASP A 10 -8.92 15.44 0.74
C ASP A 10 -8.93 14.11 1.51
N ILE A 11 -9.23 14.17 2.82
CA ILE A 11 -9.18 13.01 3.71
C ILE A 11 -10.61 12.53 3.94
N ARG A 12 -10.91 11.31 3.49
CA ARG A 12 -12.20 10.63 3.69
C ARG A 12 -12.09 9.50 4.69
N ARG A 13 -13.14 9.30 5.48
CA ARG A 13 -13.30 8.20 6.44
C ARG A 13 -14.62 7.47 6.18
N PRO A 14 -14.71 6.58 5.17
CA PRO A 14 -15.96 5.92 4.79
C PRO A 14 -16.62 5.12 5.92
N ARG A 15 -15.82 4.60 6.86
CA ARG A 15 -16.29 3.98 8.11
C ARG A 15 -17.17 4.91 8.96
N PHE A 16 -16.96 6.22 8.88
CA PHE A 16 -17.76 7.23 9.59
C PHE A 16 -18.76 7.95 8.67
N GLY A 17 -19.01 7.42 7.47
CA GLY A 17 -20.03 7.92 6.57
C GLY A 17 -19.57 8.94 5.54
N ASP A 18 -18.28 9.30 5.51
CA ASP A 18 -17.78 10.20 4.47
C ASP A 18 -17.99 9.58 3.08
N PRO A 19 -18.60 10.31 2.13
CA PRO A 19 -18.73 9.82 0.77
C PRO A 19 -17.38 9.83 0.06
N LEU A 20 -17.18 8.84 -0.81
CA LEU A 20 -16.07 8.80 -1.76
C LEU A 20 -16.50 9.54 -3.05
N PRO A 21 -15.57 10.21 -3.75
CA PRO A 21 -15.93 11.00 -4.93
C PRO A 21 -16.30 10.09 -6.11
N ASP A 22 -17.31 10.46 -6.89
CA ASP A 22 -17.77 9.64 -8.03
C ASP A 22 -16.80 9.64 -9.23
N THR A 23 -15.82 10.56 -9.23
CA THR A 23 -14.80 10.73 -10.27
C THR A 23 -13.49 11.23 -9.66
N MET A 24 -12.38 11.01 -10.36
CA MET A 24 -11.07 11.55 -9.99
C MET A 24 -10.78 12.93 -10.61
N ALA A 25 -11.75 13.55 -11.27
CA ALA A 25 -11.63 14.93 -11.75
C ALA A 25 -11.26 15.88 -10.59
N GLY A 26 -10.20 16.67 -10.76
CA GLY A 26 -9.67 17.56 -9.72
C GLY A 26 -8.72 16.90 -8.71
N TYR A 27 -8.51 15.59 -8.79
CA TYR A 27 -7.56 14.85 -7.96
C TYR A 27 -6.39 14.33 -8.79
N SER A 28 -5.17 14.46 -8.29
CA SER A 28 -3.96 13.90 -8.93
C SER A 28 -3.76 12.40 -8.67
N GLY A 29 -4.48 11.84 -7.70
CA GLY A 29 -4.42 10.42 -7.36
C GLY A 29 -5.12 10.13 -6.04
N ALA A 30 -5.23 8.85 -5.70
CA ALA A 30 -5.88 8.36 -4.49
C ALA A 30 -4.97 7.42 -3.70
N VAL A 31 -5.04 7.50 -2.37
CA VAL A 31 -4.35 6.59 -1.46
C VAL A 31 -5.36 5.94 -0.52
N ILE A 32 -5.38 4.61 -0.46
CA ILE A 32 -6.10 3.84 0.57
C ILE A 32 -5.08 3.26 1.54
N PHE A 33 -5.20 3.62 2.81
CA PHE A 33 -4.27 3.20 3.86
C PHE A 33 -4.66 1.86 4.50
N GLY A 34 -3.77 1.35 5.34
CA GLY A 34 -4.03 0.19 6.18
C GLY A 34 -5.15 0.43 7.20
N GLY A 35 -5.74 -0.67 7.67
CA GLY A 35 -6.75 -0.66 8.73
C GLY A 35 -6.72 -1.96 9.53
N PRO A 36 -7.40 -2.02 10.69
CA PRO A 36 -7.47 -3.24 11.49
C PRO A 36 -8.41 -4.31 10.93
N MET A 37 -9.18 -3.97 9.89
CA MET A 37 -10.11 -4.86 9.17
C MET A 37 -9.39 -5.81 8.22
N SER A 38 -10.07 -6.88 7.83
CA SER A 38 -9.71 -7.70 6.67
C SER A 38 -10.39 -7.16 5.41
N ALA A 39 -9.76 -7.34 4.25
CA ALA A 39 -10.41 -7.09 2.96
C ALA A 39 -11.55 -8.09 2.66
N ASN A 40 -11.69 -9.14 3.49
CA ASN A 40 -12.77 -10.12 3.43
C ASN A 40 -13.92 -9.80 4.41
N ASP A 41 -13.80 -8.75 5.21
CA ASP A 41 -14.88 -8.37 6.14
C ASP A 41 -16.13 -7.95 5.37
N ASN A 42 -17.30 -8.34 5.89
CA ASN A 42 -18.61 -8.03 5.28
C ASN A 42 -19.11 -6.61 5.61
N ASP A 43 -18.28 -5.77 6.22
CA ASP A 43 -18.63 -4.38 6.53
C ASP A 43 -18.92 -3.58 5.25
N ASP A 44 -20.06 -2.88 5.22
CA ASP A 44 -20.50 -2.12 4.05
C ASP A 44 -19.47 -1.09 3.56
N PHE A 45 -18.70 -0.48 4.46
CA PHE A 45 -17.67 0.47 4.06
C PHE A 45 -16.47 -0.21 3.39
N VAL A 46 -16.10 -1.43 3.79
CA VAL A 46 -15.02 -2.22 3.16
C VAL A 46 -15.41 -2.54 1.72
N ARG A 47 -16.64 -3.04 1.52
CA ARG A 47 -17.17 -3.30 0.18
C ARG A 47 -17.21 -2.05 -0.70
N ARG A 48 -17.71 -0.93 -0.17
CA ARG A 48 -17.75 0.35 -0.90
C ARG A 48 -16.36 0.85 -1.28
N GLU A 49 -15.38 0.74 -0.39
CA GLU A 49 -13.99 1.11 -0.69
C GLU A 49 -13.40 0.23 -1.79
N ILE A 50 -13.61 -1.10 -1.74
CA ILE A 50 -13.18 -2.04 -2.79
C ILE A 50 -13.83 -1.72 -4.14
N GLU A 51 -15.14 -1.47 -4.16
CA GLU A 51 -15.87 -1.11 -5.39
C GLU A 51 -15.37 0.24 -5.96
N TRP A 52 -15.11 1.22 -5.08
CA TRP A 52 -14.66 2.56 -5.45
C TRP A 52 -13.28 2.61 -6.10
N ILE A 53 -12.38 1.66 -5.81
CA ILE A 53 -11.08 1.53 -6.49
C ILE A 53 -11.28 1.51 -8.03
N GLY A 54 -12.38 0.94 -8.51
CA GLY A 54 -12.72 0.93 -9.93
C GLY A 54 -12.89 2.32 -10.54
N VAL A 55 -13.25 3.35 -9.78
CA VAL A 55 -13.29 4.75 -10.26
C VAL A 55 -11.89 5.19 -10.69
N CYS A 56 -10.89 4.95 -9.83
CA CYS A 56 -9.49 5.30 -10.14
C CYS A 56 -8.97 4.55 -11.36
N LEU A 57 -9.19 3.22 -11.40
CA LEU A 57 -8.70 2.37 -12.49
C LEU A 57 -9.35 2.72 -13.83
N ARG A 58 -10.68 2.88 -13.87
CA ARG A 58 -11.41 3.21 -15.11
C ARG A 58 -10.97 4.54 -15.70
N GLU A 59 -10.64 5.52 -14.86
CA GLU A 59 -10.19 6.83 -15.30
C GLU A 59 -8.67 6.90 -15.56
N GLY A 60 -7.91 5.85 -15.27
CA GLY A 60 -6.45 5.85 -15.38
C GLY A 60 -5.78 6.83 -14.41
N ALA A 61 -6.41 7.09 -13.26
CA ALA A 61 -5.87 7.96 -12.23
C ALA A 61 -4.88 7.19 -11.34
N PRO A 62 -3.77 7.81 -10.89
CA PRO A 62 -2.84 7.18 -9.97
C PRO A 62 -3.54 6.68 -8.69
N PHE A 63 -3.38 5.39 -8.40
CA PHE A 63 -3.92 4.76 -7.19
C PHE A 63 -2.80 4.09 -6.39
N LEU A 64 -2.83 4.25 -5.07
CA LEU A 64 -1.90 3.59 -4.16
C LEU A 64 -2.65 2.94 -3.00
N GLY A 65 -2.61 1.61 -2.94
CA GLY A 65 -3.07 0.83 -1.80
C GLY A 65 -1.91 0.50 -0.86
N ILE A 66 -2.07 0.73 0.44
CA ILE A 66 -1.08 0.37 1.47
C ILE A 66 -1.70 -0.61 2.46
N CYS A 67 -1.04 -1.74 2.71
CA CYS A 67 -1.49 -2.80 3.60
C CYS A 67 -2.92 -3.26 3.24
N LEU A 68 -3.93 -2.98 4.06
CA LEU A 68 -5.33 -3.25 3.72
C LEU A 68 -5.74 -2.65 2.36
N GLY A 69 -5.27 -1.45 2.01
CA GLY A 69 -5.57 -0.85 0.71
C GLY A 69 -5.00 -1.64 -0.47
N ALA A 70 -3.85 -2.29 -0.31
CA ALA A 70 -3.28 -3.17 -1.33
C ALA A 70 -4.11 -4.44 -1.48
N GLN A 71 -4.56 -5.01 -0.36
CA GLN A 71 -5.46 -6.17 -0.34
C GLN A 71 -6.83 -5.83 -0.95
N MET A 72 -7.38 -4.66 -0.68
CA MET A 72 -8.60 -4.18 -1.32
C MET A 72 -8.45 -4.04 -2.84
N LEU A 73 -7.31 -3.57 -3.32
CA LEU A 73 -6.99 -3.55 -4.75
C LEU A 73 -6.96 -4.98 -5.33
N VAL A 74 -6.36 -5.94 -4.62
CA VAL A 74 -6.38 -7.34 -5.03
C VAL A 74 -7.81 -7.88 -5.12
N LYS A 75 -8.64 -7.65 -4.09
CA LYS A 75 -10.06 -8.05 -4.12
C LYS A 75 -10.82 -7.41 -5.29
N HIS A 76 -10.56 -6.13 -5.57
CA HIS A 76 -11.15 -5.44 -6.71
C HIS A 76 -10.81 -6.10 -8.05
N LEU A 77 -9.56 -6.57 -8.18
CA LEU A 77 -9.06 -7.27 -9.38
C LEU A 77 -9.50 -8.75 -9.44
N GLY A 78 -10.33 -9.20 -8.50
CA GLY A 78 -10.83 -10.58 -8.43
C GLY A 78 -9.84 -11.58 -7.85
N GLY A 79 -8.77 -11.11 -7.19
CA GLY A 79 -7.84 -11.98 -6.47
C GLY A 79 -8.28 -12.28 -5.03
N ASP A 80 -7.58 -13.23 -4.42
CA ASP A 80 -7.85 -13.70 -3.07
C ASP A 80 -6.88 -13.13 -2.04
N VAL A 81 -7.40 -12.87 -0.84
CA VAL A 81 -6.66 -12.39 0.34
C VAL A 81 -6.89 -13.40 1.45
N CYS A 82 -5.81 -13.92 2.04
CA CYS A 82 -5.91 -14.99 3.05
C CYS A 82 -4.74 -14.94 4.04
N THR A 83 -4.92 -15.59 5.18
CA THR A 83 -3.84 -15.81 6.15
C THR A 83 -2.83 -16.82 5.61
N HIS A 84 -1.57 -16.68 6.03
CA HIS A 84 -0.54 -17.66 5.70
C HIS A 84 -0.91 -19.07 6.22
N CYS A 85 -0.69 -20.11 5.41
CA CYS A 85 -1.06 -21.50 5.73
C CYS A 85 -0.44 -22.00 7.05
N ASP A 86 0.82 -21.65 7.31
CA ASP A 86 1.54 -21.99 8.56
C ASP A 86 1.26 -21.01 9.73
N GLY A 87 0.33 -20.07 9.58
CA GLY A 87 0.01 -19.07 10.60
C GLY A 87 1.09 -18.00 10.82
N ALA A 88 2.07 -17.90 9.92
CA ALA A 88 3.09 -16.85 9.94
C ALA A 88 2.47 -15.45 9.79
N VAL A 89 3.06 -14.47 10.49
CA VAL A 89 2.70 -13.07 10.37
C VAL A 89 3.95 -12.21 10.18
N GLU A 90 3.79 -11.03 9.59
CA GLU A 90 4.86 -10.05 9.52
C GLU A 90 4.51 -8.83 10.37
N ILE A 91 5.12 -8.74 11.55
CA ILE A 91 4.92 -7.70 12.55
C ILE A 91 6.31 -7.19 12.97
N GLY A 92 6.79 -6.10 12.35
CA GLY A 92 8.15 -5.57 12.53
C GLY A 92 8.90 -5.32 11.22
N PHE A 93 10.23 -5.27 11.26
CA PHE A 93 11.05 -5.08 10.06
C PHE A 93 11.44 -6.42 9.40
N TYR A 94 11.22 -6.52 8.09
CA TYR A 94 11.51 -7.71 7.28
C TYR A 94 12.26 -7.33 6.01
N LYS A 95 12.97 -8.30 5.44
CA LYS A 95 13.68 -8.12 4.18
C LYS A 95 12.69 -7.93 3.03
N LEU A 96 13.07 -7.09 2.09
CA LEU A 96 12.35 -6.89 0.85
C LEU A 96 13.29 -7.18 -0.33
N GLU A 97 12.83 -8.00 -1.26
CA GLU A 97 13.61 -8.45 -2.41
C GLU A 97 12.93 -7.99 -3.70
N PRO A 98 13.43 -6.93 -4.38
CA PRO A 98 12.80 -6.47 -5.60
C PRO A 98 12.90 -7.53 -6.71
N THR A 99 11.89 -7.61 -7.55
CA THR A 99 11.94 -8.39 -8.79
C THR A 99 12.78 -7.66 -9.85
N GLU A 100 12.94 -8.25 -11.02
CA GLU A 100 13.59 -7.53 -12.13
C GLU A 100 12.80 -6.28 -12.54
N SER A 101 11.47 -6.39 -12.67
CA SER A 101 10.62 -5.23 -12.93
C SER A 101 10.72 -4.18 -11.82
N GLY A 102 10.71 -4.62 -10.56
CA GLY A 102 10.92 -3.72 -9.42
C GLY A 102 12.23 -2.95 -9.51
N ARG A 103 13.35 -3.63 -9.79
CA ARG A 103 14.67 -2.99 -9.94
C ARG A 103 14.73 -1.99 -11.08
N GLN A 104 13.99 -2.21 -12.16
CA GLN A 104 13.90 -1.26 -13.28
C GLN A 104 13.05 -0.04 -12.93
N PHE A 105 12.15 -0.16 -11.95
CA PHE A 105 11.26 0.94 -11.56
C PHE A 105 11.92 1.94 -10.61
N ILE A 106 12.55 1.46 -9.53
CA ILE A 106 13.24 2.29 -8.52
C ILE A 106 14.22 1.41 -7.73
N ASP A 107 15.22 2.01 -7.09
CA ASP A 107 16.05 1.31 -6.10
C ASP A 107 15.25 1.05 -4.81
N TRP A 108 15.10 -0.21 -4.39
CA TRP A 108 14.25 -0.57 -3.25
C TRP A 108 15.01 -0.62 -1.91
N PRO A 109 14.36 -0.26 -0.79
CA PRO A 109 14.93 -0.47 0.53
C PRO A 109 15.08 -1.96 0.81
N ARG A 110 16.17 -2.36 1.48
CA ARG A 110 16.42 -3.76 1.83
C ARG A 110 15.54 -4.28 2.96
N MET A 111 15.03 -3.38 3.80
CA MET A 111 14.20 -3.69 4.96
C MET A 111 13.01 -2.74 4.99
N VAL A 112 11.82 -3.27 5.21
CA VAL A 112 10.57 -2.49 5.33
C VAL A 112 9.78 -2.92 6.55
N TYR A 113 8.90 -2.04 7.01
CA TYR A 113 8.06 -2.33 8.17
C TYR A 113 6.74 -2.98 7.76
N GLN A 114 6.41 -4.07 8.42
CA GLN A 114 5.21 -4.86 8.21
C GLN A 114 4.33 -4.85 9.45
N TRP A 115 3.02 -4.87 9.22
CA TRP A 115 2.04 -5.05 10.30
C TRP A 115 0.80 -5.78 9.81
N HIS A 116 0.96 -6.99 9.29
CA HIS A 116 -0.13 -7.75 8.68
C HIS A 116 -0.07 -9.25 9.02
N ARG A 117 -1.19 -9.94 8.79
CA ARG A 117 -1.34 -11.39 8.98
C ARG A 117 -1.92 -12.09 7.76
N GLU A 118 -2.35 -11.30 6.78
CA GLU A 118 -2.97 -11.75 5.55
C GLU A 118 -2.08 -11.28 4.41
N GLY A 119 -1.87 -12.17 3.46
CA GLY A 119 -1.29 -11.82 2.17
C GLY A 119 -2.31 -12.07 1.07
N PHE A 120 -1.81 -12.15 -0.14
CA PHE A 120 -2.61 -12.37 -1.32
C PHE A 120 -1.78 -13.07 -2.38
N ASP A 121 -2.47 -13.75 -3.29
CA ASP A 121 -1.88 -14.22 -4.54
C ASP A 121 -1.93 -13.11 -5.59
N MET A 122 -0.98 -13.13 -6.53
CA MET A 122 -0.89 -12.10 -7.55
C MET A 122 -2.04 -12.22 -8.56
N PRO A 123 -2.91 -11.22 -8.70
CA PRO A 123 -3.97 -11.26 -9.71
C PRO A 123 -3.38 -11.31 -11.12
N THR A 124 -4.11 -11.94 -12.05
CA THR A 124 -3.69 -11.98 -13.46
C THR A 124 -3.53 -10.57 -14.02
N GLY A 125 -2.46 -10.33 -14.78
CA GLY A 125 -2.17 -9.02 -15.38
C GLY A 125 -1.54 -8.00 -14.42
N CYS A 126 -1.20 -8.41 -13.20
CA CYS A 126 -0.38 -7.60 -12.29
C CYS A 126 1.10 -7.94 -12.43
N ASP A 127 1.94 -6.92 -12.29
CA ASP A 127 3.38 -7.00 -12.32
C ASP A 127 3.91 -6.94 -10.87
N LEU A 128 4.52 -8.04 -10.42
CA LEU A 128 5.10 -8.14 -9.09
C LEU A 128 6.43 -7.37 -9.06
N LEU A 129 6.53 -6.38 -8.16
CA LEU A 129 7.69 -5.50 -8.03
C LEU A 129 8.62 -5.90 -6.90
N ALA A 130 8.11 -6.48 -5.81
CA ALA A 130 8.95 -6.90 -4.70
C ALA A 130 8.37 -8.09 -3.93
N ARG A 131 9.28 -8.92 -3.41
CA ARG A 131 9.00 -10.14 -2.65
C ARG A 131 9.42 -10.06 -1.20
N GLY A 132 8.74 -10.83 -0.37
CA GLY A 132 9.05 -11.02 1.06
C GLY A 132 9.44 -12.46 1.36
N GLU A 133 9.93 -12.68 2.57
CA GLU A 133 10.43 -13.98 3.03
C GLU A 133 9.29 -14.95 3.36
N PHE A 134 8.26 -14.47 4.07
CA PHE A 134 7.10 -15.28 4.45
C PHE A 134 5.90 -15.07 3.53
N PHE A 135 5.71 -13.84 3.07
CA PHE A 135 4.68 -13.51 2.09
C PHE A 135 5.36 -13.10 0.80
N GLU A 136 5.16 -13.88 -0.27
CA GLU A 136 5.82 -13.65 -1.55
C GLU A 136 5.44 -12.30 -2.16
N ASN A 137 4.18 -11.86 -2.01
CA ASN A 137 3.68 -10.69 -2.73
C ASN A 137 3.72 -9.43 -1.85
N GLN A 138 4.73 -8.56 -2.05
CA GLN A 138 4.94 -7.37 -1.19
C GLN A 138 4.68 -6.04 -1.86
N ALA A 139 4.98 -5.93 -3.15
CA ALA A 139 4.61 -4.77 -3.95
C ALA A 139 4.25 -5.21 -5.36
N PHE A 140 3.20 -4.63 -5.93
CA PHE A 140 2.81 -4.90 -7.31
C PHE A 140 2.25 -3.65 -7.98
N ARG A 141 2.18 -3.71 -9.30
CA ARG A 141 1.59 -2.67 -10.16
C ARG A 141 0.58 -3.30 -11.12
N THR A 142 -0.47 -2.56 -11.43
CA THR A 142 -1.43 -2.89 -12.49
C THR A 142 -1.81 -1.65 -13.28
N GLN A 143 -2.09 -1.82 -14.57
CA GLN A 143 -2.51 -0.76 -15.50
C GLN A 143 -1.61 0.50 -15.49
N ASP A 144 -0.32 0.30 -15.17
CA ASP A 144 0.74 1.29 -14.91
C ASP A 144 0.48 2.35 -13.82
N THR A 145 -0.77 2.65 -13.50
CA THR A 145 -1.22 3.75 -12.65
C THR A 145 -1.51 3.32 -11.21
N ALA A 146 -1.77 2.03 -10.98
CA ALA A 146 -2.20 1.52 -9.69
C ALA A 146 -1.14 0.63 -9.06
N PHE A 147 -0.80 0.92 -7.80
CA PHE A 147 0.21 0.21 -7.03
C PHE A 147 -0.39 -0.31 -5.73
N GLY A 148 -0.01 -1.52 -5.35
CA GLY A 148 -0.27 -2.07 -4.03
C GLY A 148 1.05 -2.32 -3.30
N LEU A 149 1.16 -1.82 -2.06
CA LEU A 149 2.27 -2.07 -1.15
C LEU A 149 1.72 -2.79 0.09
N GLN A 150 2.13 -4.03 0.35
CA GLN A 150 1.69 -4.77 1.55
C GLN A 150 2.32 -4.20 2.83
N PHE A 151 3.48 -3.56 2.71
CA PHE A 151 4.24 -2.96 3.80
C PHE A 151 3.93 -1.48 4.04
N HIS A 152 4.34 -0.98 5.20
CA HIS A 152 4.17 0.39 5.63
C HIS A 152 5.41 1.22 5.36
N SER A 153 5.44 1.89 4.21
CA SER A 153 6.49 2.88 3.88
C SER A 153 6.24 4.24 4.51
N GLU A 154 5.01 4.49 4.97
CA GLU A 154 4.54 5.75 5.55
C GLU A 154 4.74 5.83 7.08
N LEU A 155 5.32 4.79 7.68
CA LEU A 155 5.45 4.64 9.13
C LEU A 155 6.18 5.83 9.77
N THR A 156 5.53 6.49 10.73
CA THR A 156 6.18 7.48 11.59
C THR A 156 6.61 6.86 12.91
N TYR A 157 7.58 7.46 13.59
CA TYR A 157 7.97 7.03 14.94
C TYR A 157 6.77 7.01 15.91
N ALA A 158 5.89 8.02 15.83
CA ALA A 158 4.67 8.07 16.64
C ALA A 158 3.72 6.92 16.33
N MET A 159 3.56 6.54 15.05
CA MET A 159 2.80 5.35 14.65
C MET A 159 3.45 4.07 15.20
N ALA A 160 4.76 3.91 15.07
CA ALA A 160 5.49 2.75 15.59
C ALA A 160 5.28 2.59 17.11
N CYS A 161 5.43 3.67 17.88
CA CYS A 161 5.15 3.69 19.32
C CYS A 161 3.69 3.32 19.64
N ARG A 162 2.74 3.88 18.90
CA ARG A 162 1.31 3.61 19.10
C ARG A 162 0.97 2.15 18.80
N TRP A 163 1.42 1.62 17.66
CA TRP A 163 1.11 0.26 17.21
C TRP A 163 1.73 -0.80 18.10
N THR A 164 3.01 -0.63 18.47
CA THR A 164 3.70 -1.56 19.40
C THR A 164 3.08 -1.57 20.79
N THR A 165 2.41 -0.49 21.19
CA THR A 165 1.73 -0.39 22.49
C THR A 165 0.34 -1.01 22.44
N HIS A 166 -0.52 -0.61 21.50
CA HIS A 166 -1.89 -1.13 21.44
C HIS A 166 -2.00 -2.53 20.85
N GLY A 167 -1.04 -2.93 20.00
CA GLY A 167 -0.98 -4.26 19.41
C GLY A 167 0.09 -5.14 20.06
N ALA A 168 0.43 -4.92 21.32
CA ALA A 168 1.52 -5.62 22.00
C ALA A 168 1.39 -7.16 21.91
N SER A 169 0.18 -7.68 22.03
CA SER A 169 -0.11 -9.12 21.91
C SER A 169 0.22 -9.69 20.52
N ARG A 170 0.27 -8.86 19.46
CA ARG A 170 0.62 -9.30 18.10
C ARG A 170 2.09 -9.71 17.98
N MET A 171 2.96 -9.21 18.87
CA MET A 171 4.39 -9.55 18.87
C MET A 171 4.67 -10.96 19.42
N SER A 172 3.66 -11.65 19.96
CA SER A 172 3.76 -13.04 20.40
C SER A 172 3.34 -14.05 19.32
N LEU A 173 2.96 -13.57 18.13
CA LEU A 173 2.53 -14.43 17.02
C LEU A 173 3.73 -15.07 16.29
N PRO A 174 3.52 -16.18 15.58
CA PRO A 174 4.57 -16.82 14.81
C PRO A 174 5.25 -15.86 13.83
N GLN A 175 6.58 -15.81 13.85
CA GLN A 175 7.43 -14.94 13.02
C GLN A 175 7.37 -13.44 13.32
N ALA A 176 6.59 -12.99 14.31
CA ALA A 176 6.60 -11.59 14.75
C ALA A 176 7.95 -11.20 15.37
N ARG A 177 8.34 -9.92 15.25
CA ARG A 177 9.55 -9.39 15.88
C ARG A 177 9.27 -8.94 17.32
N PRO A 178 10.25 -9.04 18.24
CA PRO A 178 10.09 -8.55 19.60
C PRO A 178 10.10 -7.01 19.62
N ARG A 179 9.43 -6.41 20.61
CA ARG A 179 9.24 -4.94 20.72
C ARG A 179 10.52 -4.12 20.56
N SER A 180 11.65 -4.61 21.10
CA SER A 180 12.97 -3.97 20.98
C SER A 180 13.35 -3.67 19.54
N ASP A 181 12.99 -4.56 18.63
CA ASP A 181 13.42 -4.53 17.23
C ASP A 181 12.58 -3.57 16.40
N HIS A 182 11.39 -3.21 16.87
CA HIS A 182 10.54 -2.22 16.20
C HIS A 182 11.12 -0.81 16.33
N LEU A 183 11.38 -0.36 17.56
CA LEU A 183 11.89 1.01 17.77
C LEU A 183 13.34 1.14 17.33
N GLY A 184 14.19 0.15 17.66
CA GLY A 184 15.57 0.12 17.18
C GLY A 184 15.65 0.01 15.65
N GLY A 185 14.78 -0.81 15.05
CA GLY A 185 14.67 -0.94 13.60
C GLY A 185 14.20 0.35 12.93
N TRP A 186 13.31 1.13 13.57
CA TRP A 186 12.84 2.40 13.01
C TRP A 186 14.01 3.36 12.79
N PHE A 187 14.84 3.57 13.81
CA PHE A 187 16.02 4.44 13.66
C PHE A 187 17.04 3.92 12.64
N ARG A 188 17.09 2.61 12.40
CA ARG A 188 18.05 1.99 11.47
C ARG A 188 17.58 1.99 10.02
N TYR A 189 16.30 1.70 9.78
CA TYR A 189 15.78 1.38 8.45
C TYR A 189 14.84 2.45 7.89
N ASP A 190 14.10 3.17 8.74
CA ASP A 190 13.11 4.16 8.30
C ASP A 190 13.70 5.30 7.46
N PRO A 191 14.91 5.85 7.74
CA PRO A 191 15.44 6.94 6.91
C PRO A 191 15.53 6.59 5.41
N VAL A 192 15.96 5.36 5.10
CA VAL A 192 16.06 4.87 3.71
C VAL A 192 14.67 4.61 3.13
N VAL A 193 13.76 4.02 3.89
CA VAL A 193 12.37 3.78 3.45
C VAL A 193 11.65 5.11 3.18
N ARG A 194 11.93 6.13 3.99
CA ARG A 194 11.35 7.46 3.88
C ARG A 194 11.86 8.22 2.65
N GLU A 195 13.15 8.12 2.37
CA GLU A 195 13.74 8.64 1.12
C GLU A 195 13.17 7.91 -0.10
N TRP A 196 13.07 6.59 -0.02
CA TRP A 196 12.42 5.78 -1.06
C TRP A 196 10.97 6.23 -1.31
N LEU A 197 10.16 6.36 -0.26
CA LEU A 197 8.77 6.81 -0.40
C LEU A 197 8.69 8.20 -1.03
N TRP A 198 9.63 9.09 -0.71
CA TRP A 198 9.67 10.42 -1.31
C TRP A 198 9.82 10.36 -2.84
N GLY A 199 10.74 9.53 -3.34
CA GLY A 199 10.95 9.33 -4.78
C GLY A 199 9.85 8.50 -5.45
N PHE A 200 9.38 7.45 -4.77
CA PHE A 200 8.27 6.61 -5.22
C PHE A 200 7.01 7.44 -5.50
N LEU A 201 6.66 8.38 -4.61
CA LEU A 201 5.49 9.24 -4.81
C LEU A 201 5.58 10.09 -6.08
N ASP A 202 6.77 10.53 -6.48
CA ASP A 202 6.96 11.28 -7.73
C ASP A 202 6.77 10.37 -8.94
N LEU A 203 7.36 9.18 -8.92
CA LEU A 203 7.20 8.19 -9.99
C LEU A 203 5.75 7.72 -10.13
N TRP A 204 5.07 7.49 -9.01
CA TRP A 204 3.67 7.07 -8.96
C TRP A 204 2.74 8.14 -9.55
N LEU A 205 2.88 9.40 -9.11
CA LEU A 205 2.05 10.50 -9.62
C LEU A 205 2.34 10.80 -11.10
N ALA A 206 3.57 10.59 -11.56
CA ALA A 206 3.94 10.72 -12.97
C ALA A 206 3.25 9.71 -13.89
N GLN A 207 2.64 8.64 -13.34
CA GLN A 207 1.88 7.67 -14.14
C GLN A 207 0.50 8.18 -14.57
N ASP A 208 0.08 9.38 -14.18
CA ASP A 208 -1.26 9.90 -14.50
C ASP A 208 -1.53 9.93 -16.01
N ARG A 209 -2.32 8.98 -16.49
CA ARG A 209 -2.64 8.83 -17.92
C ARG A 209 -3.66 9.85 -18.41
N ARG A 210 -4.37 10.53 -17.49
CA ARG A 210 -5.33 11.59 -17.84
C ARG A 210 -4.61 12.83 -18.37
N ALA A 211 -3.39 13.09 -17.89
CA ALA A 211 -2.55 14.16 -18.41
C ALA A 211 -2.09 13.93 -19.86
N LEU A 212 -1.89 12.66 -20.25
CA LEU A 212 -1.50 12.29 -21.62
C LEU A 212 -2.68 12.35 -22.60
N ALA A 213 -3.90 12.04 -22.14
CA ALA A 213 -5.12 12.12 -22.96
C ALA A 213 -5.52 13.58 -23.31
N GLY A 214 -5.04 14.57 -22.55
CA GLY A 214 -5.32 16.00 -22.78
C GLY A 214 -4.57 16.66 -23.94
N ASN A 215 -3.56 16.00 -24.53
CA ASN A 215 -2.65 16.60 -25.53
C ASN A 215 -2.72 15.97 -26.93
N ILE A 216 -3.82 15.33 -27.32
CA ILE A 216 -4.04 14.92 -28.72
C ILE A 216 -5.18 15.74 -29.33
N ARG A 217 -4.83 16.97 -29.73
CA ARG A 217 -5.38 17.63 -30.93
C ARG A 217 -4.23 18.36 -31.64
N ALA A 218 -3.45 17.60 -32.39
CA ALA A 218 -2.81 18.15 -33.58
C ALA A 218 -3.83 18.02 -34.72
N ALA A 219 -4.15 19.14 -35.36
CA ALA A 219 -4.91 19.16 -36.61
C ALA A 219 -4.12 18.47 -37.73
#